data_AF-A0A4R0T435-F1
#
_entry.id   AF-A0A4R0T435-F1
#
_cell.length_a   1.000
_cell.length_b   1.000
_cell.length_c   1.000
_cell.angle_alpha   90.00
_cell.angle_beta   90.00
_cell.angle_gamma   90.00
#
_symmetry.space_group_name_H-M   'P 1'
#
loop_
_entity.id
_entity.type
_entity.pdbx_description
1 polymer ?
#
loop_
_entity_poly.entity_id
_entity_poly.type
_entity_poly.pdbx_seq_one_letter_code
_entity_poly.pdbx_strand_id
1 'polypeptide(L)'
;MSVEEKCSAHQRRRRALSVDEQCQLLARHGIKFEQCCREDAKHFLKDNTYFFKLKAFDNNFVRDDKGTYLNLDFAYLKDLSTIDFEFRVLILRMTGDIEHALRVRFNNLLSQVNEDGYQVIRDYEDEQAKYYEKNGRIYDSDSCYQQSVYTKGMIDKFLKDKPV
;
A
#
# COMPACT_ATOMS: atom_id res chain seq x y z
N MET A 1 31.27 39.61 -14.07
CA MET A 1 30.50 38.75 -13.15
C MET A 1 29.22 38.35 -13.87
N SER A 2 29.22 37.19 -14.53
CA SER A 2 28.04 36.64 -15.21
C SER A 2 27.91 35.17 -14.88
N VAL A 3 26.68 34.74 -14.63
CA VAL A 3 26.25 33.63 -13.77
C VAL A 3 26.24 32.28 -14.49
N GLU A 4 27.03 32.10 -15.56
CA GLU A 4 26.91 30.92 -16.44
C GLU A 4 27.86 29.75 -16.10
N GLU A 5 28.72 29.88 -15.09
CA GLU A 5 29.71 28.85 -14.73
C GLU A 5 29.30 27.89 -13.60
N LYS A 6 28.00 27.70 -13.32
CA LYS A 6 27.56 26.85 -12.18
C LYS A 6 26.49 25.79 -12.48
N CYS A 7 26.46 25.20 -13.66
CA CYS A 7 25.62 24.01 -13.93
C CYS A 7 26.34 22.93 -14.74
N SER A 8 27.46 22.42 -14.22
CA SER A 8 28.08 21.19 -14.74
C SER A 8 28.49 20.27 -13.60
N ALA A 9 27.50 19.65 -12.94
CA ALA A 9 27.71 18.42 -12.17
C ALA A 9 26.38 17.74 -11.81
N HIS A 10 26.19 16.55 -12.40
CA HIS A 10 25.39 15.41 -11.90
C HIS A 10 23.89 15.33 -12.18
N GLN A 11 23.57 14.89 -13.40
CA GLN A 11 22.58 13.81 -13.58
C GLN A 11 23.20 12.73 -14.47
N ARG A 12 24.06 11.87 -13.90
CA ARG A 12 24.38 10.59 -14.57
C ARG A 12 23.08 9.79 -14.61
N ARG A 13 22.37 9.79 -15.75
CA ARG A 13 21.24 8.86 -15.99
C ARG A 13 21.76 7.45 -15.77
N ARG A 14 21.48 6.87 -14.59
CA ARG A 14 21.84 5.48 -14.29
C ARG A 14 20.96 4.60 -15.17
N ARG A 15 21.60 3.80 -16.02
CA ARG A 15 20.92 2.84 -16.89
C ARG A 15 20.17 1.83 -16.04
N ALA A 16 18.94 1.47 -16.43
CA ALA A 16 18.20 0.38 -15.82
C ALA A 16 18.95 -0.94 -16.03
N LEU A 17 19.16 -1.69 -14.95
CA LEU A 17 19.85 -2.97 -14.98
C LEU A 17 18.89 -4.06 -15.49
N SER A 18 19.36 -4.91 -16.40
CA SER A 18 18.65 -6.14 -16.77
C SER A 18 18.60 -7.13 -15.60
N VAL A 19 17.74 -8.14 -15.67
CA VAL A 19 17.65 -9.16 -14.60
C VAL A 19 18.98 -9.90 -14.42
N ASP A 20 19.69 -10.20 -15.50
CA ASP A 20 21.04 -10.76 -15.46
C ASP A 20 22.04 -9.84 -14.73
N GLU A 21 22.03 -8.55 -15.06
CA GLU A 21 22.88 -7.52 -14.44
C GLU A 21 22.54 -7.35 -12.95
N GLN A 22 21.26 -7.47 -12.59
CA GLN A 22 20.80 -7.45 -11.20
C GLN A 22 21.34 -8.66 -10.41
N CYS A 23 21.23 -9.88 -10.93
CA CYS A 23 21.82 -11.07 -10.29
C CYS A 23 23.35 -10.94 -10.17
N GLN A 24 24.00 -10.36 -11.18
CA GLN A 24 25.44 -10.10 -11.18
C GLN A 24 25.82 -9.09 -10.08
N LEU A 25 25.01 -8.06 -9.86
CA LEU A 25 25.20 -7.09 -8.79
C LEU A 25 25.04 -7.74 -7.42
N LEU A 26 24.03 -8.60 -7.23
CA LEU A 26 23.84 -9.35 -5.98
C LEU A 26 25.04 -10.25 -5.67
N ALA A 27 25.54 -10.98 -6.68
CA ALA A 27 26.75 -11.80 -6.54
C ALA A 27 27.99 -10.96 -6.15
N ARG A 28 28.15 -9.77 -6.73
CA ARG A 28 29.24 -8.83 -6.37
C ARG A 28 29.16 -8.32 -4.94
N HIS A 29 27.95 -8.25 -4.36
CA HIS A 29 27.75 -7.88 -2.97
C HIS A 29 27.91 -9.06 -1.99
N GLY A 30 28.31 -10.25 -2.47
CA GLY A 30 28.52 -11.43 -1.63
C GLY A 30 27.29 -12.30 -1.43
N ILE A 31 26.22 -12.08 -2.21
CA ILE A 31 25.05 -12.97 -2.18
C ILE A 31 25.35 -14.23 -2.99
N LYS A 32 25.14 -15.37 -2.34
CA LYS A 32 25.33 -16.70 -2.89
C LYS A 32 24.09 -17.18 -3.66
N PHE A 33 24.32 -18.10 -4.58
CA PHE A 33 23.29 -18.79 -5.38
C PHE A 33 23.49 -20.30 -5.26
N GLU A 34 23.73 -20.77 -4.03
CA GLU A 34 23.98 -22.18 -3.70
C GLU A 34 22.65 -22.94 -3.55
N GLN A 35 21.66 -22.34 -2.86
CA GLN A 35 20.35 -22.96 -2.62
C GLN A 35 19.31 -22.59 -3.67
N CYS A 36 19.41 -21.39 -4.25
CA CYS A 36 18.59 -20.96 -5.37
C CYS A 36 19.50 -20.70 -6.57
N CYS A 37 19.31 -21.46 -7.64
CA CYS A 37 20.14 -21.29 -8.83
C CYS A 37 19.89 -19.93 -9.49
N ARG A 38 20.82 -19.51 -10.33
CA ARG A 38 20.77 -18.18 -10.93
C ARG A 38 19.59 -18.00 -11.88
N GLU A 39 19.20 -19.07 -12.57
CA GLU A 39 18.06 -19.12 -13.48
C GLU A 39 16.75 -18.93 -12.70
N ASP A 40 16.58 -19.64 -11.58
CA ASP A 40 15.42 -19.49 -10.70
C ASP A 40 15.35 -18.09 -10.08
N ALA A 41 16.50 -17.53 -9.71
CA ALA A 41 16.59 -16.17 -9.20
C ALA A 41 16.15 -15.13 -10.24
N LYS A 42 16.51 -15.32 -11.51
CA LYS A 42 16.04 -14.45 -12.61
C LYS A 42 14.54 -14.56 -12.80
N HIS A 43 13.99 -15.77 -12.80
CA HIS A 43 12.54 -15.99 -12.89
C HIS A 43 11.81 -15.32 -11.71
N PHE A 44 12.34 -15.44 -10.49
CA PHE A 44 11.76 -14.80 -9.32
C PHE A 44 11.75 -13.27 -9.42
N LEU A 45 12.86 -12.66 -9.84
CA LEU A 45 13.00 -11.21 -10.04
C LEU A 45 12.21 -10.65 -11.23
N LYS A 46 11.74 -11.52 -12.14
CA LYS A 46 10.95 -11.13 -13.30
C LYS A 46 9.46 -11.26 -13.05
N ASP A 47 9.04 -12.39 -12.48
CA ASP A 47 7.64 -12.80 -12.48
C ASP A 47 6.98 -12.69 -11.08
N ASN A 48 7.75 -12.69 -9.99
CA ASN A 48 7.21 -12.74 -8.62
C ASN A 48 7.47 -11.46 -7.81
N THR A 49 8.61 -10.82 -8.01
CA THR A 49 9.02 -9.62 -7.26
C THR A 49 9.85 -8.68 -8.13
N TYR A 50 10.29 -7.55 -7.58
CA TYR A 50 11.22 -6.63 -8.23
C TYR A 50 12.43 -6.36 -7.34
N PHE A 51 13.56 -6.02 -7.99
CA PHE A 51 14.87 -5.89 -7.35
C PHE A 51 14.88 -5.05 -6.07
N PHE A 52 14.26 -3.86 -6.09
CA PHE A 52 14.27 -2.96 -4.94
C PHE A 52 13.49 -3.50 -3.74
N LYS A 53 12.41 -4.24 -3.97
CA LYS A 53 11.67 -4.91 -2.90
C LYS A 53 12.50 -6.02 -2.28
N LEU A 54 13.11 -6.86 -3.12
CA LEU A 54 14.00 -7.92 -2.63
C LEU A 54 15.16 -7.34 -1.82
N LYS A 55 15.74 -6.25 -2.31
CA LYS A 55 16.86 -5.57 -1.67
C LYS A 55 16.50 -5.00 -0.30
N ALA A 56 15.25 -4.60 -0.05
CA ALA A 56 14.84 -4.11 1.27
C ALA A 56 15.02 -5.15 2.39
N PHE A 57 14.92 -6.45 2.06
CA PHE A 57 15.13 -7.55 3.01
C PHE A 57 16.60 -7.78 3.35
N ASP A 58 17.52 -7.21 2.57
CA ASP A 58 18.97 -7.37 2.79
C ASP A 58 19.47 -6.67 4.06
N ASN A 59 18.69 -5.69 4.57
CA ASN A 59 18.96 -4.98 5.83
C ASN A 59 18.93 -5.89 7.05
N ASN A 60 18.30 -7.07 6.94
CA ASN A 60 18.22 -8.06 8.02
C ASN A 60 19.49 -8.93 8.13
N PHE A 61 20.47 -8.74 7.25
CA PHE A 61 21.67 -9.55 7.18
C PHE A 61 22.93 -8.72 7.47
N VAL A 62 23.89 -9.36 8.15
CA VAL A 62 25.15 -8.72 8.54
C VAL A 62 26.07 -8.60 7.32
N ARG A 63 26.74 -7.45 7.23
CA ARG A 63 27.78 -7.17 6.24
C ARG A 63 29.14 -7.07 6.92
N ASP A 64 30.20 -7.43 6.19
CA ASP A 64 31.58 -7.23 6.63
C ASP A 64 31.99 -5.74 6.57
N ASP A 65 33.18 -5.43 7.10
CA ASP A 65 33.75 -4.07 7.07
C ASP A 65 33.95 -3.52 5.64
N LYS A 66 33.89 -4.39 4.62
CA LYS A 66 34.01 -4.05 3.20
C LYS A 66 32.63 -3.89 2.52
N GLY A 67 31.53 -4.05 3.27
CA GLY A 67 30.16 -3.92 2.78
C GLY A 67 29.62 -5.15 2.01
N THR A 68 30.25 -6.31 2.17
CA THR A 68 29.89 -7.60 1.56
C THR A 68 29.05 -8.43 2.54
N TYR A 69 28.01 -9.11 2.06
CA TYR A 69 27.17 -9.95 2.92
C TYR A 69 27.91 -11.18 3.44
N LEU A 70 27.70 -11.48 4.73
CA LEU A 70 28.18 -12.70 5.36
C LEU A 70 27.10 -13.79 5.28
N ASN A 71 27.41 -14.91 4.62
CA ASN A 71 26.56 -16.11 4.54
C ASN A 71 25.12 -15.88 4.04
N LEU A 72 24.90 -14.90 3.16
CA LEU A 72 23.60 -14.64 2.57
C LEU A 72 23.43 -15.39 1.24
N ASP A 73 22.42 -16.25 1.15
CA ASP A 73 21.97 -16.86 -0.10
C ASP A 73 20.72 -16.15 -0.64
N PHE A 74 20.58 -16.10 -1.96
CA PHE A 74 19.38 -15.57 -2.61
C PHE A 74 18.10 -16.29 -2.16
N ALA A 75 18.17 -17.58 -1.85
CA ALA A 75 17.04 -18.36 -1.32
C ALA A 75 16.43 -17.72 -0.06
N TYR A 76 17.25 -17.20 0.86
CA TYR A 76 16.73 -16.57 2.08
C TYR A 76 15.99 -15.26 1.79
N LEU A 77 16.47 -14.48 0.82
CA LEU A 77 15.79 -13.27 0.37
C LEU A 77 14.47 -13.60 -0.33
N LYS A 78 14.46 -14.66 -1.13
CA LYS A 78 13.26 -15.20 -1.78
C LYS A 78 12.24 -15.63 -0.72
N ASP A 79 12.65 -16.40 0.28
CA ASP A 79 11.77 -16.90 1.34
C ASP A 79 11.15 -15.75 2.16
N LEU A 80 11.96 -14.77 2.58
CA LEU A 80 11.45 -13.58 3.27
C LEU A 80 10.43 -12.81 2.40
N SER A 81 10.71 -12.65 1.11
CA SER A 81 9.78 -12.00 0.18
C SER A 81 8.48 -12.78 0.02
N THR A 82 8.53 -14.10 0.03
CA THR A 82 7.34 -14.97 -0.06
C THR A 82 6.54 -14.91 1.24
N ILE A 83 7.19 -15.02 2.40
CA ILE A 83 6.53 -14.91 3.71
C ILE A 83 5.81 -13.56 3.85
N ASP A 84 6.45 -12.45 3.47
CA ASP A 84 5.83 -11.13 3.48
C ASP A 84 4.60 -11.05 2.54
N PHE A 85 4.63 -11.72 1.38
CA PHE A 85 3.47 -11.80 0.50
C PHE A 85 2.33 -12.60 1.12
N GLU A 86 2.60 -13.83 1.56
CA GLU A 86 1.59 -14.70 2.16
C GLU A 86 0.96 -14.06 3.40
N PHE A 87 1.77 -13.41 4.23
CA PHE A 87 1.29 -12.70 5.40
C PHE A 87 0.35 -11.55 5.02
N ARG A 88 0.68 -10.76 3.99
CA ARG A 88 -0.19 -9.69 3.50
C ARG A 88 -1.51 -10.22 2.94
N VAL A 89 -1.49 -11.34 2.22
CA VAL A 89 -2.71 -12.00 1.71
C VAL A 89 -3.58 -12.50 2.87
N LEU A 90 -2.97 -13.11 3.89
CA LEU A 90 -3.68 -13.56 5.08
C LEU A 90 -4.35 -12.40 5.82
N ILE A 91 -3.61 -11.34 6.10
CA ILE A 91 -4.14 -10.14 6.78
C ILE A 91 -5.28 -9.54 5.96
N LEU A 92 -5.13 -9.41 4.63
CA LEU A 92 -6.18 -8.85 3.78
C LEU A 92 -7.48 -9.66 3.85
N ARG A 93 -7.36 -10.99 3.83
CA ARG A 93 -8.51 -11.89 3.98
C ARG A 93 -9.18 -11.71 5.35
N MET A 94 -8.38 -11.72 6.42
CA MET A 94 -8.90 -11.51 7.78
C MET A 94 -9.58 -10.15 7.93
N THR A 95 -9.03 -9.09 7.35
CA THR A 95 -9.64 -7.76 7.40
C THR A 95 -10.99 -7.73 6.69
N GLY A 96 -11.13 -8.42 5.55
CA GLY A 96 -12.41 -8.53 4.85
C GLY A 96 -13.46 -9.29 5.66
N ASP A 97 -13.07 -10.40 6.29
CA ASP A 97 -13.96 -11.19 7.15
C ASP A 97 -14.41 -10.38 8.38
N ILE A 98 -13.48 -9.66 9.03
CA ILE A 98 -13.77 -8.78 10.17
C ILE A 98 -14.67 -7.61 9.76
N GLU A 99 -14.38 -6.94 8.64
CA GLU A 99 -15.18 -5.84 8.10
C GLU A 99 -16.61 -6.30 7.83
N HIS A 100 -16.79 -7.47 7.21
CA HIS A 100 -18.10 -8.04 6.97
C HIS A 100 -18.85 -8.34 8.28
N ALA A 101 -18.20 -9.02 9.22
CA ALA A 101 -18.80 -9.35 10.51
C ALA A 101 -19.23 -8.10 11.29
N LEU A 102 -18.38 -7.05 11.28
CA LEU A 102 -18.70 -5.77 11.92
C LEU A 102 -19.86 -5.07 11.23
N ARG A 103 -19.92 -5.03 9.90
CA ARG A 103 -21.06 -4.44 9.16
C ARG A 103 -22.37 -5.13 9.48
N VAL A 104 -22.39 -6.46 9.48
CA VAL A 104 -23.59 -7.25 9.82
C VAL A 104 -24.01 -6.98 11.26
N ARG A 105 -23.07 -7.04 12.21
CA ARG A 105 -23.37 -6.75 13.62
C ARG A 105 -23.87 -5.32 13.82
N PHE A 106 -23.26 -4.35 13.18
CA PHE A 106 -23.68 -2.95 13.26
C PHE A 106 -25.08 -2.75 12.70
N ASN A 107 -25.38 -3.32 11.53
CA ASN A 107 -26.72 -3.25 10.95
C ASN A 107 -27.80 -3.91 11.83
N ASN A 108 -27.47 -5.05 12.45
CA ASN A 108 -28.36 -5.72 13.40
C ASN A 108 -28.61 -4.91 14.67
N LEU A 109 -27.61 -4.15 15.15
CA LEU A 109 -27.80 -3.27 16.30
C LEU A 109 -28.68 -2.08 15.92
N LEU A 110 -28.46 -1.47 14.75
CA LEU A 110 -29.29 -0.38 14.24
C LEU A 110 -30.75 -0.79 14.06
N SER A 111 -31.02 -2.01 13.60
CA SER A 111 -32.40 -2.48 13.40
C SER A 111 -33.17 -2.76 14.69
N GLN A 112 -32.49 -2.74 15.85
CA GLN A 112 -33.09 -2.96 17.16
C GLN A 112 -33.40 -1.67 17.92
N VAL A 113 -32.90 -0.52 17.43
CA VAL A 113 -33.13 0.78 18.07
C VAL A 113 -34.38 1.42 17.47
N ASN A 114 -35.23 1.99 18.32
CA ASN A 114 -36.40 2.77 17.89
C ASN A 114 -36.02 4.26 17.81
N GLU A 115 -35.02 4.57 16.98
CA GLU A 115 -34.51 5.93 16.74
C GLU A 115 -34.84 6.37 15.32
N ASP A 116 -35.06 7.68 15.14
CA ASP A 116 -35.16 8.29 13.82
C ASP A 116 -33.76 8.38 13.20
N GLY A 117 -33.41 7.42 12.34
CA GLY A 117 -32.12 7.38 11.66
C GLY A 117 -31.83 8.63 10.82
N TYR A 118 -32.85 9.38 10.38
CA TYR A 118 -32.65 10.64 9.67
C TYR A 118 -32.23 11.76 10.61
N GLN A 119 -32.76 11.81 11.83
CA GLN A 119 -32.32 12.76 12.85
C GLN A 119 -30.84 12.55 13.19
N VAL A 120 -30.41 11.30 13.33
CA VAL A 120 -28.99 10.97 13.60
C VAL A 120 -28.07 11.50 12.50
N ILE A 121 -28.49 11.39 11.24
CA ILE A 121 -27.72 11.93 10.10
C ILE A 121 -27.68 13.47 10.15
N ARG A 122 -28.80 14.14 10.46
CA ARG A 122 -28.84 15.60 10.61
C ARG A 122 -27.91 16.08 11.72
N ASP A 123 -27.98 15.46 12.88
CA ASP A 123 -27.14 15.82 14.04
C ASP A 123 -25.65 15.66 13.70
N TYR A 124 -25.30 14.57 13.01
CA TYR A 124 -23.93 14.34 12.54
C TYR A 124 -23.47 15.41 11.52
N GLU A 125 -24.28 15.74 10.53
CA GLU A 125 -23.93 16.75 9.53
C GLU A 125 -23.77 18.15 10.15
N ASP A 126 -24.61 18.50 11.14
CA ASP A 126 -24.51 19.74 11.89
C ASP A 126 -23.21 19.82 12.70
N GLU A 127 -22.79 18.71 13.33
CA GLU A 127 -21.50 18.64 14.01
C GLU A 127 -20.32 18.77 13.04
N GLN A 128 -20.40 18.10 11.88
CA GLN A 128 -19.37 18.18 10.86
C GLN A 128 -19.28 19.59 10.27
N ALA A 129 -20.40 20.24 9.98
CA ALA A 129 -20.43 21.62 9.50
C ALA A 129 -19.69 22.56 10.48
N LYS A 130 -19.97 22.46 11.79
CA LYS A 130 -19.28 23.23 12.83
C LYS A 130 -17.78 22.95 12.88
N TYR A 131 -17.39 21.68 12.74
CA TYR A 131 -15.97 21.29 12.73
C TYR A 131 -15.23 21.86 11.52
N TYR A 132 -15.83 21.81 10.33
CA TYR A 132 -15.24 22.34 9.10
C TYR A 132 -15.16 23.87 9.13
N GLU A 133 -16.21 24.54 9.59
CA GLU A 133 -16.26 26.01 9.72
C GLU A 133 -15.14 26.52 10.64
N LYS A 134 -14.92 25.85 11.79
CA LYS A 134 -13.81 26.16 12.71
C LYS A 134 -12.43 26.08 12.04
N ASN A 135 -12.29 25.25 11.01
CA ASN A 135 -11.07 25.06 10.23
C ASN A 135 -11.05 25.87 8.93
N GLY A 136 -11.99 26.80 8.72
CA GLY A 136 -12.09 27.64 7.54
C GLY A 136 -12.47 26.88 6.26
N ARG A 137 -13.17 25.75 6.39
CA ARG A 137 -13.65 24.91 5.28
C ARG A 137 -15.17 24.82 5.29
N ILE A 138 -15.75 24.54 4.13
CA ILE A 138 -17.17 24.27 3.98
C ILE A 138 -17.36 22.75 4.01
N TYR A 139 -18.30 22.27 4.82
CA TYR A 139 -18.71 20.88 4.78
C TYR A 139 -19.65 20.68 3.58
N ASP A 140 -19.30 19.74 2.72
CA ASP A 140 -20.10 19.34 1.57
C ASP A 140 -20.56 17.89 1.79
N SER A 141 -21.84 17.73 2.10
CA SER A 141 -22.47 16.45 2.35
C SER A 141 -22.65 15.61 1.08
N ASP A 142 -22.67 16.22 -0.10
CA ASP A 142 -22.94 15.52 -1.36
C ASP A 142 -21.66 14.91 -1.96
N SER A 143 -20.51 15.58 -1.79
CA SER A 143 -19.24 15.05 -2.30
C SER A 143 -18.64 13.92 -1.46
N CYS A 144 -19.18 13.62 -0.27
CA CYS A 144 -18.66 12.55 0.57
C CYS A 144 -19.22 11.15 0.25
N TYR A 145 -20.22 11.02 -0.64
CA TYR A 145 -20.71 9.72 -1.08
C TYR A 145 -19.91 9.15 -2.26
N GLN A 146 -19.29 7.99 -2.05
CA GLN A 146 -18.60 7.27 -3.14
C GLN A 146 -19.61 6.65 -4.11
N GLN A 147 -19.64 7.20 -5.33
CA GLN A 147 -20.44 6.68 -6.42
C GLN A 147 -19.72 5.52 -7.11
N SER A 148 -20.26 4.32 -6.93
CA SER A 148 -19.87 3.11 -7.66
C SER A 148 -21.03 2.66 -8.56
N VAL A 149 -20.78 1.70 -9.46
CA VAL A 149 -21.83 1.09 -10.30
C VAL A 149 -22.99 0.54 -9.45
N TYR A 150 -22.69 0.08 -8.23
CA TYR A 150 -23.67 -0.51 -7.31
C TYR A 150 -24.37 0.52 -6.42
N THR A 151 -23.69 1.61 -6.06
CA THR A 151 -24.21 2.60 -5.10
C THR A 151 -24.86 3.80 -5.76
N LYS A 152 -24.48 4.13 -7.01
CA LYS A 152 -24.98 5.31 -7.73
C LYS A 152 -26.50 5.31 -7.84
N GLY A 153 -27.11 4.20 -8.24
CA GLY A 153 -28.57 4.12 -8.37
C GLY A 153 -29.31 4.29 -7.03
N MET A 154 -28.72 3.86 -5.93
CA MET A 154 -29.29 4.07 -4.59
C MET A 154 -29.10 5.52 -4.13
N ILE A 155 -27.92 6.09 -4.33
CA ILE A 155 -27.62 7.49 -4.00
C ILE A 155 -28.56 8.41 -4.78
N ASP A 156 -28.63 8.27 -6.10
CA ASP A 156 -29.46 9.15 -6.95
C ASP A 156 -30.95 9.10 -6.56
N LYS A 157 -31.42 7.95 -6.06
CA LYS A 157 -32.81 7.74 -5.62
C LYS A 157 -33.07 8.34 -4.24
N PHE A 158 -32.21 8.06 -3.26
CA PHE A 158 -32.47 8.36 -1.86
C PHE A 158 -31.84 9.67 -1.37
N LEU A 159 -30.87 10.23 -2.10
CA LEU A 159 -30.24 11.50 -1.76
C LEU A 159 -31.14 12.69 -2.10
N LYS A 160 -31.90 12.60 -3.21
CA LYS A 160 -32.86 13.65 -3.62
C LYS A 160 -34.06 13.73 -2.69
N ASP A 161 -34.53 12.57 -2.23
CA ASP A 161 -35.63 12.43 -1.28
C ASP A 161 -35.12 12.26 0.15
N LYS A 162 -33.96 12.84 0.48
CA LYS A 162 -33.42 12.80 1.85
C LYS A 162 -34.50 13.35 2.79
N PRO A 163 -35.03 12.56 3.73
CA PRO A 163 -36.03 13.04 4.67
C PRO A 163 -35.39 14.14 5.51
N VAL A 164 -35.90 15.35 5.31
CA VAL A 164 -35.55 16.53 6.09
C VAL A 164 -36.05 16.35 7.52
#